data_AF-A0A413I5I2-F1
#
_entry.id   AF-A0A413I5I2-F1
#
_cell.length_a   1.000
_cell.length_b   1.000
_cell.length_c   1.000
_cell.angle_alpha   90.00
_cell.angle_beta   90.00
_cell.angle_gamma   90.00
#
_symmetry.space_group_name_H-M   'P 1'
#
loop_
_entity.id
_entity.type
_entity.pdbx_description
1 polymer ?
#
loop_
_entity_poly.entity_id
_entity_poly.type
_entity_poly.pdbx_seq_one_letter_code
_entity_poly.pdbx_strand_id
1 'polypeptide(L)' 'MCNALKELVNEGVQTGIQKGRLEGIQAIVRTCKSLNLDEKSTVNNVMQEFPVSEEEATAYVKKYW' A
#
# COMPACT_ATOMS: atom_id res chain seq x y z
N MET A 1 -17.15 -6.24 -27.01
CA MET A 1 -15.81 -6.39 -26.40
C MET A 1 -15.52 -7.88 -26.24
N CYS A 2 -14.46 -8.40 -26.87
CA CYS A 2 -14.11 -9.82 -26.76
C CYS A 2 -13.62 -10.15 -25.34
N ASN A 3 -13.70 -11.43 -24.95
CA ASN A 3 -13.32 -11.85 -23.60
C ASN A 3 -11.85 -11.58 -23.29
N ALA A 4 -10.94 -11.83 -24.25
CA ALA A 4 -9.51 -11.54 -24.10
C ALA A 4 -9.23 -10.05 -23.82
N LEU A 5 -9.96 -9.12 -24.44
CA LEU A 5 -9.80 -7.70 -24.17
C LEU A 5 -10.32 -7.32 -22.78
N LYS A 6 -11.42 -7.94 -22.31
CA LYS A 6 -11.93 -7.71 -20.95
C LYS A 6 -10.95 -8.19 -19.89
N GLU A 7 -10.34 -9.36 -20.11
CA GLU A 7 -9.32 -9.92 -19.21
C GLU A 7 -8.11 -9.00 -19.12
N LEU A 8 -7.56 -8.57 -20.27
CA LEU A 8 -6.44 -7.64 -20.32
C LEU A 8 -6.73 -6.32 -19.59
N VAL A 9 -7.92 -5.74 -19.79
CA VAL A 9 -8.33 -4.52 -19.08
C VAL A 9 -8.43 -4.76 -17.58
N ASN A 10 -9.02 -5.88 -17.16
CA ASN A 10 -9.15 -6.21 -15.74
C ASN A 10 -7.78 -6.41 -15.09
N GLU A 11 -6.85 -7.13 -15.73
CA GLU A 11 -5.47 -7.28 -15.26
C GLU A 11 -4.75 -5.94 -15.12
N GLY A 12 -4.93 -5.04 -16.11
CA GLY A 12 -4.39 -3.68 -16.05
C GLY A 12 -4.94 -2.89 -14.86
N VAL A 13 -6.25 -2.98 -14.61
CA VAL A 13 -6.91 -2.32 -13.46
C VAL A 13 -6.38 -2.87 -12.14
N GLN A 14 -6.31 -4.20 -11.98
CA GLN A 14 -5.79 -4.82 -10.76
C GLN A 14 -4.32 -4.45 -10.52
N THR A 15 -3.50 -4.43 -11.58
CA THR A 15 -2.10 -4.00 -11.51
C THR A 15 -1.98 -2.53 -11.07
N GLY A 16 -2.83 -1.65 -11.62
CA GLY A 16 -2.86 -0.23 -11.26
C GLY A 16 -3.25 -0.02 -9.79
N ILE A 17 -4.30 -0.71 -9.33
CA ILE A 17 -4.74 -0.68 -7.93
C ILE A 17 -3.60 -1.15 -7.00
N GLN A 18 -2.92 -2.24 -7.34
CA GLN A 18 -1.83 -2.76 -6.52
C GLN A 18 -0.65 -1.80 -6.45
N LYS A 19 -0.25 -1.20 -7.59
CA LYS A 19 0.82 -0.19 -7.63
C LYS A 19 0.47 1.06 -6.82
N GLY A 20 -0.74 1.60 -7.02
CA GLY A 20 -1.22 2.77 -6.27
C GLY A 20 -1.29 2.53 -4.77
N ARG A 21 -1.70 1.33 -4.34
CA ARG A 21 -1.67 0.93 -2.93
C ARG A 21 -0.24 0.95 -2.37
N LEU A 22 0.73 0.38 -3.09
CA LEU A 22 2.12 0.34 -2.65
C LEU A 22 2.75 1.74 -2.55
N GLU A 23 2.49 2.61 -3.54
CA GLU A 23 2.94 4.00 -3.53
C GLU A 23 2.31 4.79 -2.37
N GLY A 24 1.02 4.60 -2.10
CA GLY A 24 0.31 5.21 -0.99
C GLY A 24 0.87 4.78 0.38
N ILE A 25 1.11 3.48 0.59
CA ILE A 25 1.74 2.97 1.81
C ILE A 25 3.12 3.61 2.00
N GLN A 26 3.94 3.65 0.95
CA GLN A 26 5.26 4.27 1.01
C GLN A 26 5.18 5.77 1.38
N ALA A 27 4.19 6.49 0.86
CA ALA A 27 3.97 7.90 1.18
C ALA A 27 3.59 8.10 2.65
N ILE A 28 2.72 7.26 3.22
CA ILE A 28 2.39 7.29 4.66
C ILE A 28 3.65 7.07 5.49
N VAL A 29 4.43 6.03 5.18
CA VAL A 29 5.65 5.72 5.93
C VAL A 29 6.64 6.90 5.94
N ARG A 30 6.91 7.48 4.76
CA ARG A 30 7.78 8.67 4.64
C ARG A 30 7.23 9.87 5.42
N THR A 31 5.92 10.08 5.39
CA THR A 31 5.26 11.19 6.10
C THR A 31 5.35 11.00 7.61
N CYS A 32 5.05 9.81 8.12
CA CYS A 32 5.19 9.49 9.54
C CYS A 32 6.64 9.69 10.02
N LYS A 33 7.63 9.26 9.23
CA LYS A 33 9.05 9.51 9.52
C LYS A 33 9.37 11.00 9.54
N SER A 34 8.87 11.78 8.58
CA SER A 34 9.05 13.24 8.53
C SER A 34 8.41 13.96 9.73
N LEU A 35 7.37 13.38 10.32
CA LEU A 35 6.68 13.90 11.51
C LEU A 35 7.27 13.38 12.83
N ASN A 36 8.36 12.62 12.78
CA ASN A 36 8.99 11.96 13.95
C ASN A 36 8.04 11.04 14.73
N LEU A 37 7.09 10.40 14.04
CA LEU A 37 6.31 9.31 14.62
C LEU A 37 7.18 8.05 14.75
N ASP A 38 6.81 7.16 15.67
CA ASP A 38 7.49 5.87 15.83
C ASP A 38 6.96 4.81 14.84
N GLU A 39 7.72 3.72 14.68
CA GLU A 39 7.36 2.62 13.77
C GLU A 39 6.01 1.98 14.12
N LYS A 40 5.67 1.83 15.41
CA LYS A 40 4.41 1.21 15.85
C LYS A 40 3.21 2.10 15.49
N SER A 41 3.32 3.40 15.75
CA SER A 41 2.32 4.38 15.31
C SER A 41 2.16 4.37 13.78
N THR A 42 3.26 4.21 13.04
CA THR A 42 3.24 4.14 11.58
C THR A 42 2.54 2.87 11.08
N VAL A 43 2.81 1.70 11.68
CA VAL A 43 2.10 0.44 11.37
C VAL A 43 0.59 0.62 11.54
N ASN A 44 0.16 1.23 12.63
CA ASN A 44 -1.26 1.50 12.87
C ASN A 44 -1.87 2.44 11.80
N ASN A 45 -1.16 3.50 11.40
CA ASN A 45 -1.62 4.40 10.32
C ASN A 45 -1.78 3.65 8.99
N VAL A 46 -0.83 2.76 8.64
CA VAL A 46 -0.93 1.95 7.42
C VAL A 46 -2.15 1.01 7.47
N MET A 47 -2.42 0.38 8.61
CA MET A 47 -3.59 -0.51 8.77
C MET A 47 -4.92 0.24 8.77
N GLN A 48 -4.94 1.50 9.23
CA GLN A 48 -6.15 2.33 9.21
C GLN A 48 -6.53 2.76 7.80
N GLU A 49 -5.53 3.10 6.97
CA GLU A 49 -5.77 3.62 5.62
C GLU A 49 -5.86 2.52 4.55
N PHE A 50 -5.23 1.35 4.79
CA PHE A 50 -5.19 0.26 3.81
C PHE A 50 -5.69 -1.05 4.39
N PRO A 51 -6.43 -1.87 3.59
CA PRO A 51 -6.91 -3.17 4.01
C PRO A 51 -5.77 -4.19 3.96
N VAL A 52 -4.87 -4.11 4.94
CA VAL A 52 -3.72 -5.00 5.13
C VAL A 52 -3.70 -5.51 6.57
N SER A 53 -3.14 -6.70 6.76
CA SER A 53 -2.90 -7.25 8.09
C SER A 53 -1.78 -6.49 8.83
N GLU A 54 -1.70 -6.68 10.15
CA GLU A 54 -0.61 -6.11 10.96
C GLU A 54 0.77 -6.63 10.53
N GLU A 55 0.86 -7.91 10.14
CA GLU A 55 2.08 -8.51 9.63
C GLU A 55 2.54 -7.83 8.33
N GLU A 56 1.63 -7.65 7.38
CA GLU A 56 1.91 -6.95 6.12
C GLU A 56 2.27 -5.48 6.36
N ALA A 57 1.51 -4.77 7.18
CA ALA A 57 1.80 -3.38 7.53
C ALA A 57 3.20 -3.25 8.17
N THR A 58 3.55 -4.15 9.09
CA THR A 58 4.88 -4.20 9.71
C THR A 58 5.97 -4.45 8.67
N ALA A 59 5.75 -5.37 7.73
CA ALA A 59 6.70 -5.63 6.65
C ALA A 59 6.88 -4.40 5.74
N TYR A 60 5.81 -3.69 5.41
CA TYR A 60 5.88 -2.47 4.60
C TYR A 60 6.59 -1.33 5.34
N VAL A 61 6.28 -1.11 6.61
CA VAL A 61 6.96 -0.10 7.43
C VAL A 61 8.46 -0.41 7.45
N LYS A 62 8.86 -1.63 7.82
CA LYS A 62 10.28 -2.03 7.82
C LYS A 62 10.98 -1.87 6.46
N LYS A 63 10.25 -2.08 5.36
CA LYS A 63 10.79 -1.93 4.00
C LYS A 63 11.04 -0.48 3.61
N TYR A 64 10.22 0.46 4.09
CA TYR A 64 10.23 1.86 3.63
C TYR A 64 10.65 2.88 4.70
N TRP A 65 10.87 2.44 5.95
CA TRP A 65 11.38 3.25 7.05
C TRP A 65 12.79 3.75 6.76
#